data_AF-A0A4R9PK14-F1
#
_entry.id   AF-A0A4R9PK14-F1
#
_cell.length_a   1.000
_cell.length_b   1.000
_cell.length_c   1.000
_cell.angle_alpha   90.00
_cell.angle_beta   90.00
_cell.angle_gamma   90.00
#
_symmetry.space_group_name_H-M   'P 1'
#
loop_
_entity.id
_entity.type
_entity.pdbx_description
1 polymer ?
#
loop_
_entity_poly.entity_id
_entity_poly.type
_entity_poly.pdbx_seq_one_letter_code
_entity_poly.pdbx_strand_id
1 'polypeptide(L)'
;ATTTLCPTDTFDGDPLYRIGEEPTPSEIDRRRETYFAPYHAALQDEIDRLRGMHENIVLYDCHSIRSVLPRLFEGTLPVFNLGTNDGKSTDPSLQEKVAAILAATGE
;
A
#
# COMPACT_ATOMS: atom_id res chain seq x y z
N ALA A 1 11.96 4.78 7.54
CA ALA A 1 12.44 3.97 6.40
C ALA A 1 11.27 3.68 5.47
N THR A 2 11.46 3.69 4.16
CA THR A 2 10.44 3.27 3.19
C THR A 2 10.83 1.91 2.61
N THR A 3 9.84 1.08 2.28
CA THR A 3 10.06 -0.16 1.55
C THR A 3 10.48 0.18 0.12
N THR A 4 11.42 -0.60 -0.43
CA THR A 4 11.80 -0.50 -1.84
C THR A 4 10.89 -1.36 -2.71
N LEU A 5 10.97 -1.20 -4.04
CA LEU A 5 10.20 -2.02 -4.99
C LEU A 5 10.49 -3.52 -4.87
N CYS A 6 11.73 -3.87 -4.53
CA CYS A 6 12.18 -5.22 -4.23
C CYS A 6 12.93 -5.20 -2.90
N PRO A 7 12.23 -5.32 -1.76
CA PRO A 7 12.85 -5.26 -0.44
C PRO A 7 13.92 -6.33 -0.28
N THR A 8 15.02 -5.99 0.40
CA THR A 8 16.12 -6.91 0.72
C THR A 8 16.16 -7.32 2.19
N ASP A 9 15.39 -6.65 3.04
CA ASP A 9 15.21 -6.97 4.45
C ASP A 9 13.73 -7.10 4.83
N THR A 10 13.47 -7.86 5.90
CA THR A 10 12.15 -7.92 6.55
C THR A 10 11.83 -6.59 7.24
N PHE A 11 10.59 -6.43 7.70
CA PHE A 11 10.26 -5.29 8.57
C PHE A 11 11.08 -5.24 9.87
N ASP A 12 11.66 -6.36 10.32
CA ASP A 12 12.53 -6.43 11.50
C ASP A 12 14.01 -6.17 11.16
N GLY A 13 14.36 -6.14 9.88
CA GLY A 13 15.69 -5.80 9.38
C GLY A 13 16.53 -7.02 9.01
N ASP A 14 15.94 -8.21 9.09
CA ASP A 14 16.61 -9.46 8.75
C ASP A 14 16.77 -9.57 7.24
N PRO A 15 17.93 -10.03 6.73
CA PRO A 15 18.15 -10.17 5.30
C PRO A 15 17.21 -11.24 4.71
N LEU A 16 16.57 -10.90 3.59
CA LEU A 16 15.73 -11.82 2.81
C LEU A 16 16.54 -12.70 1.86
N TYR A 17 17.75 -12.27 1.51
CA TYR A 17 18.63 -12.93 0.55
C TYR A 17 19.94 -13.34 1.21
N ARG A 18 20.63 -14.33 0.62
CA ARG A 18 22.02 -14.60 1.00
C ARG A 18 22.91 -13.46 0.51
N ILE A 19 24.06 -13.30 1.15
CA ILE A 19 25.06 -12.30 0.78
C ILE A 19 25.44 -12.49 -0.70
N GLY A 20 25.22 -11.45 -1.52
CA GLY A 20 25.52 -11.44 -2.94
C GLY A 20 24.40 -12.02 -3.83
N GLU A 21 23.27 -12.43 -3.25
CA GLU A 21 22.09 -12.90 -3.98
C GLU A 21 20.93 -11.89 -3.97
N GLU A 22 21.19 -10.64 -3.57
CA GLU A 22 20.21 -9.56 -3.64
C GLU A 22 19.79 -9.27 -5.09
N PRO A 23 18.55 -8.78 -5.33
CA PRO A 23 18.10 -8.42 -6.68
C PRO A 23 19.02 -7.39 -7.33
N THR A 24 19.60 -7.74 -8.47
CA THR A 24 20.34 -6.81 -9.31
C THR A 24 19.39 -5.80 -9.97
N PRO A 25 19.90 -4.66 -10.48
CA PRO A 25 19.06 -3.72 -11.25
C PRO A 25 18.31 -4.40 -12.40
N SER A 26 18.97 -5.28 -13.16
CA SER A 26 18.34 -6.03 -14.25
C SER A 26 17.23 -6.98 -13.77
N GLU A 27 17.39 -7.60 -12.61
CA GLU A 27 16.37 -8.46 -12.00
C GLU A 27 15.19 -7.64 -11.50
N ILE A 28 15.44 -6.47 -10.90
CA ILE A 28 14.39 -5.54 -10.47
C ILE A 28 13.59 -5.06 -11.68
N ASP A 29 14.24 -4.68 -12.78
CA ASP A 29 13.57 -4.27 -14.01
C ASP A 29 12.71 -5.39 -14.60
N ARG A 30 13.24 -6.62 -14.62
CA ARG A 30 12.48 -7.79 -15.07
C ARG A 30 11.23 -8.01 -14.21
N ARG A 31 11.33 -7.91 -12.88
CA ARG A 31 10.18 -8.04 -11.98
C ARG A 31 9.18 -6.91 -12.17
N ARG A 32 9.66 -5.68 -12.40
CA ARG A 32 8.81 -4.53 -12.70
C ARG A 32 7.99 -4.77 -13.96
N GLU A 33 8.61 -5.25 -15.03
CA GLU A 33 7.92 -5.52 -16.29
C GLU A 33 7.00 -6.74 -16.22
N THR A 34 7.39 -7.76 -15.47
CA THR A 34 6.64 -9.03 -15.39
C THR A 34 5.44 -8.95 -14.46
N TYR A 35 5.56 -8.24 -13.34
CA TYR A 35 4.56 -8.26 -12.27
C TYR A 35 3.96 -6.88 -11.99
N PHE A 36 4.81 -5.86 -11.81
CA PHE A 36 4.34 -4.53 -11.41
C PHE A 36 3.54 -3.84 -12.51
N ALA A 37 4.08 -3.81 -13.74
CA ALA A 37 3.44 -3.11 -14.85
C ALA A 37 2.10 -3.75 -15.27
N PRO A 38 1.97 -5.09 -15.38
CA PRO A 38 0.68 -5.70 -15.71
C PRO A 38 -0.38 -5.48 -14.64
N TYR A 39 0.00 -5.53 -13.36
CA TYR A 39 -0.93 -5.23 -12.26
C TYR A 39 -1.46 -3.80 -12.35
N HIS A 40 -0.58 -2.81 -12.55
CA HIS A 40 -0.98 -1.40 -12.66
C HIS A 40 -1.76 -1.11 -13.94
N ALA A 41 -1.46 -1.80 -15.04
CA ALA A 41 -2.24 -1.71 -16.26
C ALA A 41 -3.68 -2.20 -16.04
N ALA A 42 -3.85 -3.37 -15.41
CA ALA A 42 -5.18 -3.89 -15.10
C ALA A 42 -5.98 -2.95 -14.16
N LEU A 43 -5.32 -2.36 -13.15
CA LEU A 43 -5.94 -1.38 -12.27
C LEU A 43 -6.37 -0.12 -13.02
N GLN A 44 -5.52 0.38 -13.92
CA GLN A 44 -5.82 1.56 -14.74
C GLN A 44 -6.99 1.29 -15.70
N ASP A 45 -6.99 0.14 -16.37
CA ASP A 45 -8.07 -0.26 -17.29
C ASP A 45 -9.43 -0.31 -16.56
N GLU A 46 -9.46 -0.82 -15.32
CA GLU A 46 -10.68 -0.86 -14.51
C GLU A 46 -11.13 0.53 -14.06
N ILE A 47 -10.18 1.39 -13.66
CA ILE A 47 -10.46 2.80 -13.33
C ILE A 47 -11.08 3.52 -14.53
N ASP A 48 -10.50 3.34 -15.72
CA ASP A 48 -10.96 3.99 -16.94
C ASP A 48 -12.35 3.47 -17.35
N ARG A 49 -12.58 2.17 -17.24
CA ARG A 49 -13.89 1.56 -17.46
C ARG A 49 -14.95 2.16 -16.53
N LEU A 50 -14.66 2.24 -15.22
CA LEU A 50 -15.62 2.76 -14.23
C LEU A 50 -15.85 4.26 -14.39
N ARG A 51 -14.82 5.05 -14.73
CA ARG A 51 -14.98 6.49 -15.03
C ARG A 51 -15.81 6.75 -16.29
N GLY A 52 -15.82 5.82 -17.25
CA GLY A 52 -16.73 5.88 -18.40
C GLY A 52 -18.21 5.65 -18.04
N MET A 53 -18.47 5.05 -16.87
CA MET A 53 -19.82 4.65 -16.42
C MET A 53 -20.37 5.49 -15.26
N HIS A 54 -19.47 6.09 -14.47
CA HIS A 54 -19.81 6.77 -13.23
C HIS A 54 -19.07 8.10 -13.15
N GLU A 55 -19.79 9.14 -12.71
CA GLU A 55 -19.22 10.47 -12.50
C GLU A 55 -18.10 10.45 -11.45
N ASN A 56 -18.29 9.66 -10.39
CA ASN A 56 -17.34 9.52 -9.29
C ASN A 56 -17.05 8.05 -9.02
N ILE A 57 -15.77 7.74 -8.75
CA ILE A 57 -15.30 6.42 -8.34
C ILE A 57 -14.40 6.54 -7.13
N VAL A 58 -14.35 5.50 -6.30
CA VAL A 58 -13.45 5.41 -5.14
C VAL A 58 -12.65 4.12 -5.26
N LEU A 59 -11.32 4.24 -5.23
CA LEU A 59 -10.41 3.09 -5.13
C LEU A 59 -10.05 2.89 -3.65
N TYR A 60 -10.37 1.72 -3.11
CA TYR A 60 -9.87 1.28 -1.81
C TYR A 60 -8.60 0.44 -2.00
N ASP A 61 -7.46 0.95 -1.53
CA ASP A 61 -6.20 0.22 -1.48
C ASP A 61 -6.05 -0.45 -0.10
N CYS A 62 -6.45 -1.71 -0.02
CA CYS A 62 -6.61 -2.44 1.24
C CYS A 62 -5.35 -3.22 1.61
N HIS A 63 -4.87 -3.02 2.85
CA HIS A 63 -3.68 -3.68 3.37
C HIS A 63 -3.94 -4.26 4.76
N SER A 64 -3.20 -5.30 5.11
CA SER A 64 -3.06 -5.78 6.49
C SER A 64 -1.62 -5.62 6.94
N ILE A 65 -1.41 -5.27 8.20
CA ILE A 65 -0.07 -5.08 8.77
C ILE A 65 -0.01 -5.66 10.19
N ARG A 66 1.17 -6.09 10.64
CA ARG A 66 1.38 -6.51 12.04
C ARG A 66 1.09 -5.32 12.97
N SER A 67 0.35 -5.54 14.04
CA SER A 67 -0.03 -4.48 14.99
C SER A 67 1.16 -3.89 15.75
N VAL A 68 2.26 -4.61 15.88
CA VAL A 68 3.49 -4.12 16.54
C VAL A 68 4.65 -4.20 15.55
N LEU A 69 5.22 -3.04 15.21
CA LEU A 69 6.32 -2.88 14.26
C LEU A 69 7.29 -1.78 14.72
N PRO A 70 8.15 -2.05 15.73
CA PRO A 70 8.93 -1.02 16.42
C PRO A 70 9.91 -0.24 15.53
N ARG A 71 10.35 -0.81 14.40
CA ARG A 71 11.20 -0.11 13.42
C ARG A 71 10.45 0.99 12.65
N LEU A 72 9.12 0.92 12.57
CA LEU A 72 8.29 1.81 11.78
C LEU A 72 7.36 2.68 12.62
N PHE A 73 6.81 2.13 13.71
CA PHE A 73 5.80 2.79 14.54
C PHE A 73 6.09 2.56 16.02
N GLU A 74 5.77 3.57 16.83
CA GLU A 74 5.79 3.44 18.28
C GLU A 74 4.51 2.75 18.76
N GLY A 75 4.65 1.79 19.68
CA GLY A 75 3.52 1.11 20.33
C GLY A 75 2.76 0.12 19.43
N THR A 76 1.48 -0.07 19.74
CA THR A 76 0.56 -0.95 19.01
C THR A 76 -0.33 -0.12 18.11
N LEU A 77 -0.37 -0.46 16.82
CA LEU A 77 -1.25 0.16 15.84
C LEU A 77 -2.72 -0.14 16.14
N PRO A 78 -3.63 0.78 15.80
CA PRO A 78 -5.06 0.53 15.87
C PRO A 78 -5.46 -0.60 14.90
N VAL A 79 -6.63 -1.19 15.16
CA VAL A 79 -7.22 -2.26 14.34
C VAL A 79 -7.40 -1.81 12.88
N PHE A 80 -7.78 -0.55 12.70
CA PHE A 80 -7.89 0.08 11.38
C PHE A 80 -6.99 1.32 11.29
N ASN A 81 -6.28 1.42 10.17
CA ASN A 81 -5.48 2.59 9.81
C ASN A 81 -6.04 3.17 8.51
N LEU A 82 -6.41 4.45 8.52
CA LEU A 82 -6.84 5.16 7.31
C LEU A 82 -5.67 5.96 6.74
N GLY A 83 -5.04 5.46 5.69
CA GLY A 83 -3.99 6.17 4.97
C GLY A 83 -4.58 7.25 4.06
N THR A 84 -4.20 8.51 4.26
CA THR A 84 -4.75 9.63 3.47
C THR A 84 -3.71 10.38 2.63
N ASN A 85 -2.42 10.01 2.71
CA ASN A 85 -1.30 10.75 2.11
C ASN A 85 -1.33 12.25 2.47
N ASP A 86 -1.29 12.55 3.76
CA ASP A 86 -1.45 13.92 4.30
C ASP A 86 -2.73 14.62 3.81
N GLY A 87 -3.82 13.87 3.70
CA GLY A 87 -5.12 14.37 3.23
C GLY A 87 -5.25 14.54 1.72
N LYS A 88 -4.26 14.14 0.91
CA LYS A 88 -4.21 14.38 -0.55
C LYS A 88 -4.80 13.26 -1.40
N SER A 89 -5.09 12.09 -0.82
CA SER A 89 -5.49 10.90 -1.57
C SER A 89 -6.98 10.83 -1.95
N THR A 90 -7.85 11.58 -1.27
CA THR A 90 -9.30 11.58 -1.54
C THR A 90 -9.98 12.84 -0.98
N ASP A 91 -11.26 13.04 -1.28
CA ASP A 91 -12.02 14.19 -0.79
C ASP A 91 -12.06 14.24 0.76
N PRO A 92 -11.82 15.41 1.40
CA PRO A 92 -11.81 15.51 2.86
C PRO A 92 -13.10 15.03 3.54
N SER A 93 -14.26 15.26 2.93
CA SER A 93 -15.54 14.84 3.51
C SER A 93 -15.71 13.31 3.49
N LEU A 94 -15.12 12.64 2.50
CA LEU A 94 -15.10 11.18 2.46
C LEU A 94 -14.13 10.62 3.51
N GLN A 95 -12.96 11.25 3.69
CA GLN A 95 -11.99 10.86 4.72
C GLN A 95 -12.63 10.91 6.11
N GLU A 96 -13.30 12.02 6.44
CA GLU A 96 -13.97 12.21 7.73
C GLU A 96 -15.04 11.14 8.00
N LYS A 97 -15.88 10.84 6.99
CA LYS A 97 -16.93 9.81 7.10
C LYS A 97 -16.35 8.42 7.34
N VAL A 98 -15.34 8.04 6.57
CA VAL A 98 -14.68 6.74 6.72
C VAL A 98 -13.98 6.64 8.07
N ALA A 99 -13.25 7.68 8.49
CA ALA A 99 -12.60 7.72 9.80
C ALA A 99 -13.60 7.55 10.94
N ALA A 100 -14.76 8.22 10.88
CA ALA A 100 -15.82 8.09 11.89
C ALA A 100 -16.39 6.66 11.96
N ILE A 101 -16.59 6.00 10.81
CA ILE A 101 -17.05 4.61 10.76
C ILE A 101 -16.00 3.68 11.39
N LEU A 102 -14.73 3.81 11.00
CA LEU A 102 -13.65 2.97 11.53
C LEU A 102 -13.51 3.12 13.04
N ALA A 103 -13.61 4.35 13.56
CA ALA A 103 -13.57 4.61 15.00
C ALA A 103 -14.77 4.01 15.76
N ALA A 104 -15.93 3.87 15.11
CA ALA A 104 -17.13 3.30 15.70
C ALA A 104 -17.16 1.77 15.68
N THR A 105 -16.38 1.12 14.80
CA THR A 105 -16.43 -0.34 14.58
C THR A 105 -15.12 -1.07 14.86
N GLY A 106 -14.03 -0.36 15.14
CA GLY A 106 -12.75 -0.96 15.49
C GLY A 106 -12.72 -1.39 16.96
N GLU A 107 -12.95 -2.67 17.23
CA GLU A 107 -12.68 -3.32 18.51
C GLU A 107 -11.27 -3.90 18.56
#